data_AF-A0A4R5DFV7-F1
#
_entry.id   AF-A0A4R5DFV7-F1
#
_cell.length_a   1.000
_cell.length_b   1.000
_cell.length_c   1.000
_cell.angle_alpha   90.00
_cell.angle_beta   90.00
_cell.angle_gamma   90.00
#
_symmetry.space_group_name_H-M   'P 1'
#
loop_
_entity.id
_entity.type
_entity.pdbx_description
1 polymer ?
#
loop_
_entity_poly.entity_id
_entity_poly.type
_entity_poly.pdbx_seq_one_letter_code
_entity_poly.pdbx_strand_id
1 'polypeptide(L)'
;MENQTSSQQTLFVLDGWNRKILAFSADGSSNSVVLENCGGTPDGIALDADKRHIYWTNMGNHYDQNDGYIERVDFDGSNRKIIIPPGTTFTPKQIKLDLENGLMYWCDREGMRVMRAKLDGSNITTLVQTGHTVSDQLDQTNHCVGIALDTKNGYLYWTQKGPSKGGKGRIFRAGLQIPKDEDPAYREDLELLWENLPEPIDLDLNVQTGELYWTDRGAEPKGNSLNRASVNAGTCTEPEILCSGLKEAIGLALDIKNNRVFYGDLGGNLYCRKMYEDMCCYFFSGEGKYTGIALLAEGL
;
A
#
# COMPACT_ATOMS: atom_id res chain seq x y z
N MET A 1 -10.56 30.12 27.88
CA MET A 1 -9.50 29.11 28.02
C MET A 1 -10.18 27.76 28.06
N GLU A 2 -10.39 27.17 26.88
CA GLU A 2 -10.67 25.75 26.75
C GLU A 2 -9.43 25.17 26.06
N ASN A 3 -8.67 24.36 26.81
CA ASN A 3 -7.66 23.49 26.22
C ASN A 3 -8.44 22.45 25.40
N GLN A 4 -8.56 22.67 24.09
CA GLN A 4 -8.75 21.57 23.17
C GLN A 4 -7.47 20.72 23.25
N THR A 5 -7.50 19.68 24.07
CA THR A 5 -6.62 18.53 23.85
C THR A 5 -6.96 18.01 22.46
N SER A 6 -6.21 18.47 21.46
CA SER A 6 -6.11 17.82 20.16
C SER A 6 -5.77 16.37 20.45
N SER A 7 -6.75 15.48 20.31
CA SER A 7 -6.50 14.05 20.37
C SER A 7 -5.55 13.71 19.21
N GLN A 8 -4.51 12.96 19.55
CA GLN A 8 -3.30 12.84 18.75
C GLN A 8 -3.47 11.67 17.78
N GLN A 9 -3.53 11.94 16.47
CA GLN A 9 -3.59 10.90 15.45
C GLN A 9 -2.40 9.93 15.60
N THR A 10 -2.66 8.65 15.35
CA THR A 10 -1.66 7.58 15.46
C THR A 10 -1.37 7.00 14.09
N LEU A 11 -0.09 6.84 13.75
CA LEU A 11 0.38 6.09 12.60
C LEU A 11 0.83 4.71 13.06
N PHE A 12 0.28 3.67 12.46
CA PHE A 12 0.83 2.32 12.55
C PHE A 12 1.81 2.13 11.41
N VAL A 13 3.06 1.83 11.77
CA VAL A 13 4.18 1.70 10.83
C VAL A 13 4.77 0.32 10.96
N LEU A 14 4.95 -0.35 9.83
CA LEU A 14 5.57 -1.65 9.77
C LEU A 14 7.07 -1.51 9.54
N ASP A 15 7.87 -1.98 10.50
CA ASP A 15 9.32 -2.14 10.32
C ASP A 15 9.60 -3.53 9.76
N GLY A 16 9.75 -3.61 8.44
CA GLY A 16 9.87 -4.86 7.69
C GLY A 16 11.05 -5.73 8.13
N TRP A 17 12.21 -5.12 8.38
CA TRP A 17 13.44 -5.86 8.65
C TRP A 17 13.53 -6.32 10.09
N ASN A 18 13.10 -5.46 11.02
CA ASN A 18 13.03 -5.84 12.42
C ASN A 18 11.75 -6.64 12.76
N ARG A 19 10.82 -6.75 11.79
CA ARG A 19 9.55 -7.49 11.88
C ARG A 19 8.69 -7.00 13.04
N LYS A 20 8.49 -5.68 13.10
CA LYS A 20 7.69 -5.03 14.15
C LYS A 20 6.56 -4.21 13.58
N ILE A 21 5.48 -4.10 14.34
CA ILE A 21 4.48 -3.02 14.16
C ILE A 21 4.75 -2.00 15.25
N LEU A 22 4.94 -0.75 14.83
CA LEU A 22 5.20 0.41 15.66
C LEU A 22 3.99 1.34 15.60
N ALA A 23 3.68 2.01 16.71
CA ALA A 23 2.73 3.11 16.75
C ALA A 23 3.49 4.41 16.98
N PHE A 24 3.30 5.37 16.08
CA PHE A 24 3.85 6.73 16.17
C PHE A 24 2.73 7.72 16.39
N SER A 25 2.97 8.73 17.22
CA SER A 25 2.17 9.96 17.13
C SER A 25 2.42 10.63 15.79
N ALA A 26 1.37 11.15 15.17
CA ALA A 26 1.45 11.78 13.85
C ALA A 26 2.30 13.06 13.80
N ASP A 27 2.63 13.64 14.97
CA ASP A 27 3.56 14.77 15.12
C ASP A 27 5.00 14.33 15.43
N GLY A 28 5.27 13.03 15.57
CA GLY A 28 6.59 12.48 15.87
C GLY A 28 7.02 12.58 17.33
N SER A 29 6.19 13.10 18.22
CA SER A 29 6.54 13.33 19.63
C SER A 29 6.83 12.05 20.41
N SER A 30 6.32 10.91 19.96
CA SER A 30 6.45 9.62 20.63
C SER A 30 6.27 8.44 19.67
N ASN A 31 6.86 7.30 20.02
CA ASN A 31 6.60 6.03 19.38
C ASN A 31 6.67 4.88 20.39
N SER A 32 6.02 3.76 20.05
CA SER A 32 6.02 2.54 20.86
C SER A 32 5.92 1.30 19.98
N VAL A 33 6.31 0.15 20.52
CA VAL A 33 6.13 -1.14 19.85
C VAL A 33 4.75 -1.69 20.17
N VAL A 34 3.98 -2.00 19.14
CA VAL A 34 2.66 -2.67 19.25
C VAL A 34 2.83 -4.18 19.19
N LEU A 35 3.61 -4.65 18.23
CA LEU A 35 3.85 -6.08 18.03
C LEU A 35 5.32 -6.32 17.69
N GLU A 36 5.93 -7.25 18.43
CA GLU A 36 7.20 -7.87 18.09
C GLU A 36 6.97 -9.15 17.29
N ASN A 37 7.94 -9.53 16.44
CA ASN A 37 7.94 -10.78 15.69
C ASN A 37 6.72 -10.99 14.77
N CYS A 38 6.55 -10.10 13.79
CA CYS A 38 5.49 -10.21 12.77
C CYS A 38 5.57 -11.48 11.91
N GLY A 39 6.63 -12.28 12.02
CA GLY A 39 6.86 -13.47 11.20
C GLY A 39 7.27 -13.09 9.78
N GLY A 40 7.69 -14.11 8.99
CA GLY A 40 8.05 -13.96 7.57
C GLY A 40 8.88 -12.72 7.26
N THR A 41 8.53 -12.06 6.15
CA THR A 41 8.98 -10.70 5.82
C THR A 41 7.74 -9.82 5.59
N PRO A 42 7.35 -8.97 6.56
CA PRO A 42 6.12 -8.21 6.45
C PRO A 42 6.30 -7.00 5.51
N ASP A 43 5.24 -6.60 4.79
CA ASP A 43 5.33 -5.51 3.79
C ASP A 43 4.20 -4.46 3.88
N GLY A 44 2.94 -4.85 3.62
CA GLY A 44 1.78 -3.96 3.63
C GLY A 44 1.03 -3.99 4.95
N ILE A 45 0.35 -2.88 5.29
CA ILE A 45 -0.43 -2.73 6.54
C ILE A 45 -1.75 -1.97 6.28
N ALA A 46 -2.83 -2.37 6.95
CA ALA A 46 -4.11 -1.65 6.92
C ALA A 46 -4.89 -1.80 8.24
N LEU A 47 -5.85 -0.92 8.49
CA LEU A 47 -6.55 -0.81 9.77
C LEU A 47 -8.06 -0.93 9.60
N ASP A 48 -8.70 -1.68 10.49
CA ASP A 48 -10.13 -1.57 10.80
C ASP A 48 -10.25 -0.83 12.13
N ALA A 49 -10.54 0.47 12.06
CA ALA A 49 -10.58 1.34 13.24
C ALA A 49 -11.73 0.96 14.20
N ASP A 50 -12.89 0.62 13.65
CA ASP A 50 -14.10 0.30 14.41
C ASP A 50 -13.92 -0.98 15.22
N LYS A 51 -13.31 -2.00 14.62
CA LYS A 51 -13.00 -3.26 15.32
C LYS A 51 -11.64 -3.26 16.00
N ARG A 52 -10.88 -2.18 15.87
CA ARG A 52 -9.52 -2.02 16.42
C ARG A 52 -8.59 -3.16 15.99
N HIS A 53 -8.59 -3.49 14.70
CA HIS A 53 -7.72 -4.51 14.12
C HIS A 53 -6.66 -3.93 13.19
N ILE A 54 -5.44 -4.45 13.29
CA ILE A 54 -4.34 -4.18 12.36
C ILE A 54 -4.17 -5.44 11.51
N TYR A 55 -4.24 -5.28 10.19
CA TYR A 55 -3.96 -6.33 9.21
C TYR A 55 -2.61 -6.05 8.57
N TRP A 56 -1.81 -7.09 8.32
CA TRP A 56 -0.56 -6.95 7.57
C TRP A 56 -0.27 -8.16 6.69
N THR A 57 0.45 -7.92 5.60
CA THR A 57 0.91 -8.96 4.69
C THR A 57 2.30 -9.44 5.06
N ASN A 58 2.54 -10.74 4.90
CA ASN A 58 3.84 -11.38 5.02
C ASN A 58 4.21 -12.04 3.69
N MET A 59 5.35 -11.66 3.12
CA MET A 59 5.84 -12.16 1.83
C MET A 59 6.28 -13.62 1.83
N GLY A 60 6.06 -14.35 2.92
CA GLY A 60 6.58 -15.70 3.10
C GLY A 60 8.08 -15.74 3.43
N ASN A 61 8.67 -16.92 3.34
CA ASN A 61 10.12 -17.11 3.53
C ASN A 61 10.85 -17.32 2.19
N HIS A 62 10.12 -17.69 1.13
CA HIS A 62 10.69 -17.99 -0.17
C HIS A 62 9.86 -17.34 -1.28
N TYR A 63 10.48 -16.46 -2.05
CA TYR A 63 9.75 -15.68 -3.07
C TYR A 63 9.35 -16.49 -4.31
N ASP A 64 9.86 -17.71 -4.44
CA ASP A 64 9.50 -18.69 -5.48
C ASP A 64 8.48 -19.72 -5.00
N GLN A 65 8.01 -19.63 -3.75
CA GLN A 65 7.01 -20.54 -3.18
C GLN A 65 5.74 -19.81 -2.82
N ASN A 66 4.63 -20.55 -2.79
CA ASN A 66 3.34 -20.05 -2.39
C ASN A 66 3.20 -20.08 -0.85
N ASP A 67 4.14 -19.47 -0.12
CA ASP A 67 4.21 -19.52 1.34
C ASP A 67 3.89 -18.17 2.03
N GLY A 68 3.44 -17.17 1.27
CA GLY A 68 2.93 -15.90 1.76
C GLY A 68 1.57 -16.01 2.45
N TYR A 69 1.30 -15.07 3.35
CA TYR A 69 0.12 -15.08 4.21
C TYR A 69 -0.24 -13.68 4.72
N ILE A 70 -1.45 -13.52 5.24
CA ILE A 70 -1.95 -12.26 5.81
C ILE A 70 -2.42 -12.53 7.23
N GLU A 71 -2.01 -11.68 8.16
CA GLU A 71 -2.34 -11.79 9.57
C GLU A 71 -3.05 -10.56 10.10
N ARG A 72 -3.59 -10.70 11.31
CA ARG A 72 -4.28 -9.64 12.02
C ARG A 72 -4.08 -9.73 13.52
N VAL A 73 -3.85 -8.59 14.16
CA VAL A 73 -3.86 -8.40 15.62
C VAL A 73 -4.87 -7.33 16.01
N ASP A 74 -5.18 -7.24 17.29
CA ASP A 74 -5.86 -6.07 17.83
C ASP A 74 -4.85 -4.92 18.01
N PHE A 75 -5.34 -3.69 18.22
CA PHE A 75 -4.47 -2.50 18.33
C PHE A 75 -3.45 -2.54 19.47
N ASP A 76 -3.62 -3.42 20.45
CA ASP A 76 -2.69 -3.66 21.55
C ASP A 76 -1.70 -4.82 21.28
N GLY A 77 -1.72 -5.37 20.07
CA GLY A 77 -0.87 -6.50 19.64
C GLY A 77 -1.41 -7.88 20.04
N SER A 78 -2.55 -7.95 20.76
CA SER A 78 -3.15 -9.21 21.17
C SER A 78 -3.98 -9.87 20.05
N ASN A 79 -4.54 -11.05 20.34
CA ASN A 79 -5.47 -11.77 19.45
C ASN A 79 -4.94 -11.97 18.02
N ARG A 80 -3.67 -12.32 17.88
CA ARG A 80 -3.05 -12.64 16.59
C ARG A 80 -3.79 -13.77 15.88
N LYS A 81 -4.15 -13.58 14.61
CA LYS A 81 -4.82 -14.55 13.75
C LYS A 81 -4.20 -14.53 12.35
N ILE A 82 -4.08 -15.72 11.75
CA ILE A 82 -3.87 -15.86 10.31
C ILE A 82 -5.22 -15.71 9.64
N ILE A 83 -5.33 -14.76 8.71
CA ILE A 83 -6.55 -14.47 7.96
C ILE A 83 -6.49 -15.12 6.58
N ILE A 84 -5.38 -14.94 5.86
CA ILE A 84 -5.09 -15.67 4.62
C ILE A 84 -3.94 -16.64 4.92
N PRO A 85 -4.14 -17.96 4.85
CA PRO A 85 -3.10 -18.92 5.17
C PRO A 85 -2.07 -19.10 4.05
N PRO A 86 -0.85 -19.58 4.37
CA PRO A 86 0.11 -20.06 3.37
C PRO A 86 -0.53 -21.06 2.39
N GLY A 87 -0.04 -21.06 1.15
CA GLY A 87 -0.62 -21.83 0.05
C GLY A 87 -1.67 -21.08 -0.76
N THR A 88 -2.01 -19.85 -0.37
CA THR A 88 -3.05 -19.05 -1.06
C THR A 88 -2.47 -17.91 -1.90
N THR A 89 -1.52 -17.17 -1.34
CA THR A 89 -0.88 -16.01 -1.97
C THR A 89 0.64 -16.19 -1.92
N PHE A 90 1.34 -15.87 -3.00
CA PHE A 90 2.78 -16.12 -3.09
C PHE A 90 3.56 -15.16 -2.21
N THR A 91 3.50 -13.88 -2.54
CA THR A 91 4.27 -12.82 -1.91
C THR A 91 3.41 -11.56 -1.79
N PRO A 92 2.40 -11.59 -0.91
CA PRO A 92 1.48 -10.48 -0.75
C PRO A 92 2.24 -9.19 -0.38
N LYS A 93 1.81 -8.06 -0.96
CA LYS A 93 2.41 -6.73 -0.84
C LYS A 93 1.42 -5.77 -0.18
N GLN A 94 1.23 -4.58 -0.73
CA GLN A 94 0.38 -3.58 -0.13
C GLN A 94 -1.09 -4.06 -0.10
N ILE A 95 -1.79 -3.68 0.96
CA ILE A 95 -3.16 -4.12 1.29
C ILE A 95 -4.02 -2.91 1.60
N LYS A 96 -5.27 -2.92 1.14
CA LYS A 96 -6.30 -1.92 1.48
C LYS A 96 -7.59 -2.62 1.90
N LEU A 97 -8.36 -1.97 2.76
CA LEU A 97 -9.63 -2.48 3.25
C LEU A 97 -10.78 -1.62 2.71
N ASP A 98 -11.83 -2.30 2.26
CA ASP A 98 -13.15 -1.71 2.04
C ASP A 98 -14.01 -2.13 3.23
N LEU A 99 -14.00 -1.30 4.26
CA LEU A 99 -14.65 -1.62 5.55
C LEU A 99 -16.17 -1.65 5.43
N GLU A 100 -16.74 -0.81 4.55
CA GLU A 100 -18.20 -0.76 4.32
C GLU A 100 -18.72 -2.08 3.76
N ASN A 101 -17.98 -2.68 2.81
CA ASN A 101 -18.36 -3.96 2.21
C ASN A 101 -17.74 -5.17 2.92
N GLY A 102 -16.89 -4.96 3.94
CA GLY A 102 -16.22 -6.02 4.67
C GLY A 102 -15.24 -6.82 3.81
N LEU A 103 -14.48 -6.14 2.96
CA LEU A 103 -13.53 -6.74 2.01
C LEU A 103 -12.10 -6.25 2.26
N MET A 104 -11.13 -7.10 1.95
CA MET A 104 -9.71 -6.74 1.85
C MET A 104 -9.20 -7.00 0.45
N TYR A 105 -8.24 -6.19 0.01
CA TYR A 105 -7.62 -6.27 -1.31
C TYR A 105 -6.12 -6.18 -1.16
N TRP A 106 -5.37 -7.01 -1.88
CA TRP A 106 -3.91 -6.98 -1.85
C TRP A 106 -3.32 -7.31 -3.22
N CYS A 107 -2.12 -6.81 -3.46
CA CYS A 107 -1.31 -7.29 -4.58
C CYS A 107 -0.47 -8.49 -4.17
N ASP A 108 -0.25 -9.41 -5.10
CA ASP A 108 0.62 -10.58 -4.95
C ASP A 108 1.71 -10.55 -6.03
N ARG A 109 2.96 -10.31 -5.61
CA ARG A 109 4.05 -9.90 -6.51
C ARG A 109 4.46 -11.03 -7.45
N GLU A 110 4.90 -12.14 -6.89
CA GLU A 110 5.34 -13.31 -7.65
C GLU A 110 4.17 -14.20 -8.07
N GLY A 111 3.01 -14.07 -7.42
CA GLY A 111 1.77 -14.65 -7.92
C GLY A 111 1.20 -13.91 -9.13
N MET A 112 1.68 -12.69 -9.44
CA MET A 112 1.28 -11.85 -10.57
C MET A 112 -0.22 -11.50 -10.53
N ARG A 113 -0.72 -11.14 -9.35
CA ARG A 113 -2.16 -10.97 -9.10
C ARG A 113 -2.50 -9.71 -8.34
N VAL A 114 -3.72 -9.25 -8.57
CA VAL A 114 -4.49 -8.47 -7.58
C VAL A 114 -5.58 -9.37 -7.04
N MET A 115 -5.70 -9.46 -5.71
CA MET A 115 -6.58 -10.40 -5.03
C MET A 115 -7.50 -9.69 -4.04
N ARG A 116 -8.62 -10.34 -3.73
CA ARG A 116 -9.64 -9.88 -2.78
C ARG A 116 -10.14 -11.02 -1.91
N ALA A 117 -10.51 -10.74 -0.67
CA ALA A 117 -11.23 -11.64 0.22
C ALA A 117 -12.18 -10.85 1.13
N LYS A 118 -13.04 -11.56 1.88
CA LYS A 118 -13.70 -10.96 3.05
C LYS A 118 -12.69 -10.70 4.16
N LEU A 119 -13.02 -9.80 5.10
CA LEU A 119 -12.17 -9.48 6.26
C LEU A 119 -11.88 -10.68 7.19
N ASP A 120 -12.65 -11.76 7.07
CA ASP A 120 -12.44 -13.03 7.79
C ASP A 120 -11.59 -14.05 7.01
N GLY A 121 -11.14 -13.70 5.81
CA GLY A 121 -10.32 -14.54 4.93
C GLY A 121 -11.11 -15.44 3.99
N SER A 122 -12.44 -15.46 4.06
CA SER A 122 -13.28 -16.25 3.16
C SER A 122 -13.47 -15.58 1.78
N ASN A 123 -13.99 -16.33 0.82
CA ASN A 123 -14.33 -15.87 -0.54
C ASN A 123 -13.17 -15.20 -1.30
N ILE A 124 -12.00 -15.83 -1.24
CA ILE A 124 -10.81 -15.37 -1.94
C ILE A 124 -11.05 -15.38 -3.46
N THR A 125 -10.74 -14.28 -4.13
CA THR A 125 -10.96 -14.06 -5.55
C THR A 125 -9.74 -13.37 -6.17
N THR A 126 -9.26 -13.85 -7.31
CA THR A 126 -8.30 -13.11 -8.14
C THR A 126 -9.07 -12.11 -9.01
N LEU A 127 -8.73 -10.82 -8.94
CA LEU A 127 -9.36 -9.74 -9.70
C LEU A 127 -8.59 -9.37 -10.98
N VAL A 128 -7.29 -9.57 -10.96
CA VAL A 128 -6.37 -9.36 -12.10
C VAL A 128 -5.31 -10.45 -12.04
N GLN A 129 -5.00 -11.05 -13.19
CA GLN A 129 -3.90 -12.01 -13.36
C GLN A 129 -3.01 -11.56 -14.53
N THR A 130 -1.72 -11.36 -14.30
CA THR A 130 -0.83 -10.74 -15.29
C THR A 130 0.18 -11.71 -15.91
N GLY A 131 0.14 -12.99 -15.50
CA GLY A 131 0.98 -14.06 -16.03
C GLY A 131 0.66 -15.42 -15.41
N HIS A 132 1.12 -16.52 -15.99
CA HIS A 132 0.79 -17.88 -15.53
C HIS A 132 1.98 -18.83 -15.45
N THR A 133 3.08 -18.50 -16.13
CA THR A 133 4.24 -19.37 -16.26
C THR A 133 5.39 -18.91 -15.38
N VAL A 134 6.37 -19.79 -15.16
CA VAL A 134 7.64 -19.43 -14.52
C VAL A 134 8.34 -18.31 -15.29
N SER A 135 8.23 -18.28 -16.62
CA SER A 135 8.80 -17.19 -17.44
C SER A 135 8.11 -15.86 -17.13
N ASP A 136 6.79 -15.85 -17.00
CA ASP A 136 6.03 -14.64 -16.67
C ASP A 136 6.39 -14.14 -15.28
N GLN A 137 6.57 -15.07 -14.32
CA GLN A 137 6.98 -14.76 -12.95
C GLN A 137 8.37 -14.11 -12.90
N LEU A 138 9.28 -14.45 -13.82
CA LEU A 138 10.60 -13.83 -13.91
C LEU A 138 10.57 -12.45 -14.56
N ASP A 139 9.54 -12.15 -15.37
CA ASP A 139 9.31 -10.82 -15.90
C ASP A 139 8.74 -9.90 -14.81
N GLN A 140 9.61 -9.11 -14.19
CA GLN A 140 9.25 -8.16 -13.14
C GLN A 140 8.28 -7.07 -13.60
N THR A 141 8.00 -6.92 -14.90
CA THR A 141 6.92 -6.04 -15.37
C THR A 141 5.55 -6.62 -15.03
N ASN A 142 5.41 -7.92 -14.78
CA ASN A 142 4.14 -8.55 -14.37
C ASN A 142 3.84 -8.40 -12.87
N HIS A 143 4.84 -8.00 -12.07
CA HIS A 143 4.76 -7.99 -10.60
C HIS A 143 3.87 -6.87 -10.06
N CYS A 144 2.70 -7.23 -9.52
CA CYS A 144 1.79 -6.32 -8.83
C CYS A 144 2.31 -5.97 -7.42
N VAL A 145 2.26 -4.70 -6.99
CA VAL A 145 2.82 -4.28 -5.68
C VAL A 145 1.91 -3.38 -4.85
N GLY A 146 1.63 -2.16 -5.31
CA GLY A 146 0.80 -1.17 -4.64
C GLY A 146 -0.65 -1.32 -5.02
N ILE A 147 -1.55 -0.88 -4.15
CA ILE A 147 -2.99 -0.90 -4.42
C ILE A 147 -3.70 0.28 -3.79
N ALA A 148 -4.65 0.88 -4.52
CA ALA A 148 -5.59 1.86 -4.00
C ALA A 148 -7.02 1.54 -4.48
N LEU A 149 -8.01 1.94 -3.69
CA LEU A 149 -9.42 1.66 -3.95
C LEU A 149 -10.20 2.97 -4.10
N ASP A 150 -10.99 3.08 -5.17
CA ASP A 150 -12.04 4.07 -5.33
C ASP A 150 -13.39 3.38 -5.17
N THR A 151 -13.79 3.16 -3.93
CA THR A 151 -15.05 2.49 -3.60
C THR A 151 -16.27 3.30 -4.04
N LYS A 152 -16.12 4.63 -4.18
CA LYS A 152 -17.18 5.54 -4.62
C LYS A 152 -17.48 5.37 -6.11
N ASN A 153 -16.45 5.29 -6.95
CA ASN A 153 -16.61 5.18 -8.40
C ASN A 153 -16.45 3.75 -8.92
N GLY A 154 -16.14 2.78 -8.05
CA GLY A 154 -16.09 1.38 -8.42
C GLY A 154 -14.77 0.94 -9.05
N TYR A 155 -13.65 1.62 -8.78
CA TYR A 155 -12.35 1.32 -9.39
C TYR A 155 -11.30 0.83 -8.38
N LEU A 156 -10.36 0.04 -8.88
CA LEU A 156 -9.13 -0.31 -8.18
C LEU A 156 -7.93 0.09 -9.03
N TYR A 157 -6.85 0.46 -8.37
CA TYR A 157 -5.59 0.88 -8.99
C TYR A 157 -4.47 0.01 -8.46
N TRP A 158 -3.51 -0.35 -9.31
CA TRP A 158 -2.34 -1.08 -8.87
C TRP A 158 -1.07 -0.66 -9.62
N THR A 159 0.07 -0.81 -8.96
CA THR A 159 1.38 -0.65 -9.58
C THR A 159 1.88 -1.99 -10.12
N GLN A 160 2.58 -1.93 -11.25
CA GLN A 160 3.54 -2.95 -11.65
C GLN A 160 4.92 -2.32 -11.69
N LYS A 161 5.81 -2.73 -10.79
CA LYS A 161 7.04 -1.96 -10.51
C LYS A 161 8.09 -2.06 -11.63
N GLY A 162 8.16 -3.18 -12.35
CA GLY A 162 9.24 -3.46 -13.31
C GLY A 162 10.56 -3.92 -12.66
N PRO A 163 11.62 -4.13 -13.46
CA PRO A 163 12.95 -4.44 -12.94
C PRO A 163 13.51 -3.29 -12.11
N SER A 164 14.36 -3.62 -11.12
CA SER A 164 14.96 -2.60 -10.26
C SER A 164 15.72 -1.54 -11.08
N LYS A 165 15.37 -0.27 -10.89
CA LYS A 165 15.93 0.87 -11.64
C LYS A 165 15.81 0.71 -13.16
N GLY A 166 14.80 -0.04 -13.62
CA GLY A 166 14.61 -0.39 -15.02
C GLY A 166 13.82 0.63 -15.84
N GLY A 167 13.10 1.56 -15.19
CA GLY A 167 12.27 2.54 -15.90
C GLY A 167 11.13 1.91 -16.68
N LYS A 168 10.62 0.76 -16.22
CA LYS A 168 9.52 -0.01 -16.84
C LYS A 168 8.31 -0.11 -15.92
N GLY A 169 8.24 0.74 -14.91
CA GLY A 169 7.13 0.83 -14.00
C GLY A 169 5.86 1.28 -14.70
N ARG A 170 4.72 0.77 -14.23
CA ARG A 170 3.40 1.06 -14.77
C ARG A 170 2.39 1.19 -13.64
N ILE A 171 1.33 1.96 -13.89
CA ILE A 171 0.15 2.05 -13.03
C ILE A 171 -1.07 1.78 -13.89
N PHE A 172 -1.96 0.94 -13.38
CA PHE A 172 -3.19 0.52 -14.06
C PHE A 172 -4.43 0.82 -13.22
N ARG A 173 -5.58 0.79 -13.88
CA ARG A 173 -6.92 0.84 -13.30
C ARG A 173 -7.80 -0.25 -13.90
N ALA A 174 -8.76 -0.74 -13.11
CA ALA A 174 -9.88 -1.56 -13.58
C ALA A 174 -11.06 -1.45 -12.62
N GLY A 175 -12.24 -1.96 -12.98
CA GLY A 175 -13.37 -2.03 -12.07
C GLY A 175 -13.11 -2.94 -10.84
N LEU A 176 -13.70 -2.59 -9.69
CA LEU A 176 -13.68 -3.38 -8.44
C LEU A 176 -14.32 -4.76 -8.59
N GLN A 177 -15.15 -4.93 -9.61
CA GLN A 177 -15.68 -6.21 -10.05
C GLN A 177 -15.15 -6.51 -11.43
N ILE A 178 -14.84 -7.78 -11.68
CA ILE A 178 -14.59 -8.26 -13.04
C ILE A 178 -15.91 -8.15 -13.81
N PRO A 179 -15.91 -7.65 -15.05
CA PRO A 179 -17.12 -7.67 -15.88
C PRO A 179 -17.69 -9.08 -16.00
N LYS A 180 -19.00 -9.15 -16.19
CA LYS A 180 -19.70 -10.43 -16.16
C LYS A 180 -19.17 -11.37 -17.24
N ASP A 181 -18.89 -12.61 -16.84
CA ASP A 181 -18.42 -13.71 -17.71
C ASP A 181 -16.99 -13.50 -18.28
N GLU A 182 -16.22 -12.55 -17.74
CA GLU A 182 -14.81 -12.33 -18.13
C GLU A 182 -13.82 -13.04 -17.19
N ASP A 183 -12.63 -13.31 -17.73
CA ASP A 183 -11.49 -13.88 -17.00
C ASP A 183 -10.62 -12.76 -16.41
N PRO A 184 -10.15 -12.86 -15.15
CA PRO A 184 -9.24 -11.86 -14.54
C PRO A 184 -7.94 -11.62 -15.33
N ALA A 185 -7.52 -12.54 -16.21
CA ALA A 185 -6.37 -12.37 -17.09
C ALA A 185 -6.66 -11.57 -18.37
N TYR A 186 -7.93 -11.46 -18.77
CA TYR A 186 -8.33 -10.95 -20.09
C TYR A 186 -9.49 -9.96 -20.02
N ARG A 187 -9.68 -9.32 -18.87
CA ARG A 187 -10.80 -8.39 -18.68
C ARG A 187 -10.66 -7.14 -19.54
N GLU A 188 -11.74 -6.71 -20.19
CA GLU A 188 -11.72 -5.65 -21.21
C GLU A 188 -11.61 -4.24 -20.61
N ASP A 189 -11.93 -4.08 -19.33
CA ASP A 189 -11.91 -2.82 -18.60
C ASP A 189 -10.55 -2.51 -17.94
N LEU A 190 -9.47 -3.20 -18.34
CA LEU A 190 -8.10 -2.86 -17.94
C LEU A 190 -7.64 -1.57 -18.65
N GLU A 191 -7.22 -0.59 -17.86
CA GLU A 191 -6.68 0.66 -18.35
C GLU A 191 -5.24 0.85 -17.87
N LEU A 192 -4.31 1.04 -18.80
CA LEU A 192 -2.96 1.52 -18.51
C LEU A 192 -3.01 3.04 -18.34
N LEU A 193 -2.72 3.53 -17.14
CA LEU A 193 -2.76 4.97 -16.85
C LEU A 193 -1.42 5.65 -17.16
N TRP A 194 -0.33 5.03 -16.71
CA TRP A 194 1.03 5.53 -16.91
C TRP A 194 1.99 4.36 -17.11
N GLU A 195 3.00 4.58 -17.96
CA GLU A 195 4.08 3.64 -18.24
C GLU A 195 5.44 4.35 -18.27
N ASN A 196 6.52 3.57 -18.31
CA ASN A 196 7.90 4.05 -18.23
C ASN A 196 8.19 4.85 -16.95
N LEU A 197 7.45 4.56 -15.88
CA LEU A 197 7.73 5.07 -14.54
C LEU A 197 9.01 4.42 -14.00
N PRO A 198 9.78 5.09 -13.13
CA PRO A 198 11.04 4.55 -12.64
C PRO A 198 10.86 3.21 -11.91
N GLU A 199 10.12 3.18 -10.79
CA GLU A 199 9.74 1.97 -10.04
C GLU A 199 8.62 2.29 -9.01
N PRO A 200 7.34 2.44 -9.43
CA PRO A 200 6.23 2.82 -8.57
C PRO A 200 5.88 1.68 -7.60
N ILE A 201 5.66 2.00 -6.32
CA ILE A 201 5.50 1.03 -5.24
C ILE A 201 4.13 1.09 -4.61
N ASP A 202 3.91 1.94 -3.60
CA ASP A 202 2.66 1.99 -2.85
C ASP A 202 1.72 3.04 -3.44
N LEU A 203 0.41 2.87 -3.23
CA LEU A 203 -0.63 3.75 -3.71
C LEU A 203 -1.58 4.15 -2.58
N ASP A 204 -2.06 5.37 -2.64
CA ASP A 204 -3.24 5.79 -1.89
C ASP A 204 -4.02 6.85 -2.66
N LEU A 205 -5.32 6.92 -2.43
CA LEU A 205 -6.22 7.72 -3.25
C LEU A 205 -7.04 8.68 -2.38
N ASN A 206 -7.02 9.95 -2.75
CA ASN A 206 -8.06 10.88 -2.28
C ASN A 206 -9.32 10.67 -3.12
N VAL A 207 -10.22 9.81 -2.64
CA VAL A 207 -11.49 9.46 -3.33
C VAL A 207 -12.39 10.69 -3.57
N GLN A 208 -12.22 11.77 -2.80
CA GLN A 208 -13.03 12.98 -2.96
C GLN A 208 -12.60 13.82 -4.17
N THR A 209 -11.30 13.90 -4.42
CA THR A 209 -10.72 14.73 -5.49
C THR A 209 -10.26 13.93 -6.72
N GLY A 210 -10.13 12.61 -6.57
CA GLY A 210 -9.55 11.73 -7.60
C GLY A 210 -8.04 11.95 -7.76
N GLU A 211 -7.34 12.38 -6.70
CA GLU A 211 -5.87 12.48 -6.70
C GLU A 211 -5.25 11.18 -6.19
N LEU A 212 -4.57 10.48 -7.09
CA LEU A 212 -3.79 9.29 -6.79
C LEU A 212 -2.37 9.70 -6.40
N TYR A 213 -1.91 9.19 -5.26
CA TYR A 213 -0.55 9.38 -4.76
C TYR A 213 0.22 8.07 -4.82
N TRP A 214 1.51 8.14 -5.12
CA TRP A 214 2.38 6.98 -5.05
C TRP A 214 3.80 7.31 -4.64
N THR A 215 4.43 6.35 -4.00
CA THR A 215 5.89 6.32 -3.82
C THR A 215 6.54 5.64 -5.01
N ASP A 216 7.72 6.11 -5.36
CA ASP A 216 8.56 5.50 -6.40
C ASP A 216 9.98 5.32 -5.86
N ARG A 217 10.55 4.12 -6.02
CA ARG A 217 11.91 3.79 -5.53
C ARG A 217 12.97 3.66 -6.63
N GLY A 218 12.64 4.05 -7.85
CA GLY A 218 13.54 3.94 -8.99
C GLY A 218 14.70 4.93 -8.92
N ALA A 219 15.49 4.98 -9.98
CA ALA A 219 16.65 5.86 -10.03
C ALA A 219 16.24 7.35 -10.14
N GLU A 220 16.97 8.20 -9.43
CA GLU A 220 16.95 9.66 -9.61
C GLU A 220 17.27 10.03 -11.09
N PRO A 221 16.74 11.16 -11.63
CA PRO A 221 16.03 12.24 -10.93
C PRO A 221 14.51 12.06 -10.79
N LYS A 222 13.95 10.96 -11.34
CA LYS A 222 12.49 10.75 -11.37
C LYS A 222 11.99 9.77 -10.31
N GLY A 223 12.83 8.84 -9.86
CA GLY A 223 12.51 7.92 -8.77
C GLY A 223 12.98 8.42 -7.42
N ASN A 224 12.86 7.59 -6.38
CA ASN A 224 13.06 7.97 -4.99
C ASN A 224 12.23 9.21 -4.61
N SER A 225 10.95 9.13 -4.96
CA SER A 225 10.03 10.25 -4.98
C SER A 225 8.66 9.92 -4.39
N LEU A 226 7.98 10.97 -3.93
CA LEU A 226 6.54 10.98 -3.72
C LEU A 226 5.91 11.71 -4.90
N ASN A 227 4.90 11.10 -5.50
CA ASN A 227 4.28 11.56 -6.73
C ASN A 227 2.77 11.70 -6.56
N ARG A 228 2.15 12.47 -7.45
CA ARG A 228 0.69 12.63 -7.55
C ARG A 228 0.24 12.82 -8.99
N ALA A 229 -0.96 12.34 -9.30
CA ALA A 229 -1.69 12.72 -10.50
C ALA A 229 -3.21 12.59 -10.29
N SER A 230 -4.01 13.28 -11.10
CA SER A 230 -5.46 13.08 -11.12
C SER A 230 -5.84 11.87 -11.97
N VAL A 231 -6.81 11.09 -11.49
CA VAL A 231 -7.40 9.91 -12.15
C VAL A 231 -8.90 10.08 -12.42
N ASN A 232 -9.41 11.31 -12.40
CA ASN A 232 -10.82 11.57 -12.63
C ASN A 232 -11.30 11.03 -13.98
N ALA A 233 -12.52 10.49 -13.99
CA ALA A 233 -13.11 9.76 -15.11
C ALA A 233 -13.00 10.54 -16.43
N GLY A 234 -12.07 10.12 -17.29
CA GLY A 234 -11.89 10.62 -18.66
C GLY A 234 -10.58 11.37 -18.94
N THR A 235 -9.83 11.80 -17.93
CA THR A 235 -8.52 12.46 -18.13
C THR A 235 -7.58 12.17 -16.97
N CYS A 236 -6.51 11.41 -17.24
CA CYS A 236 -5.37 11.34 -16.33
C CYS A 236 -4.45 12.53 -16.58
N THR A 237 -3.99 13.21 -15.52
CA THR A 237 -2.98 14.25 -15.67
C THR A 237 -1.58 13.64 -15.75
N GLU A 238 -0.61 14.43 -16.22
CA GLU A 238 0.80 14.04 -16.09
C GLU A 238 1.19 13.89 -14.61
N PRO A 239 2.05 12.91 -14.27
CA PRO A 239 2.63 12.80 -12.94
C PRO A 239 3.41 14.03 -12.50
N GLU A 240 3.10 14.51 -11.30
CA GLU A 240 3.85 15.54 -10.60
C GLU A 240 4.71 14.89 -9.51
N ILE A 241 6.01 15.18 -9.50
CA ILE A 241 6.89 14.83 -8.38
C ILE A 241 6.71 15.88 -7.29
N LEU A 242 6.19 15.45 -6.16
CA LEU A 242 6.06 16.30 -4.97
C LEU A 242 7.40 16.37 -4.25
N CYS A 243 7.97 15.22 -3.88
CA CYS A 243 9.24 15.14 -3.15
C CYS A 243 10.21 14.23 -3.90
N SER A 244 11.51 14.52 -3.82
CA SER A 244 12.62 13.69 -4.32
C SER A 244 13.66 13.45 -3.21
N GLY A 245 14.67 12.62 -3.47
CA GLY A 245 15.76 12.35 -2.53
C GLY A 245 15.41 11.38 -1.40
N LEU A 246 14.36 10.58 -1.57
CA LEU A 246 14.00 9.51 -0.63
C LEU A 246 15.01 8.35 -0.72
N LYS A 247 14.99 7.43 0.25
CA LYS A 247 15.90 6.28 0.28
C LYS A 247 15.14 4.96 0.16
N GLU A 248 14.82 4.59 -1.08
CA GLU A 248 13.94 3.47 -1.43
C GLU A 248 12.53 3.69 -0.85
N ALA A 249 11.80 4.67 -1.42
CA ALA A 249 10.45 5.03 -0.97
C ALA A 249 9.47 3.84 -1.09
N ILE A 250 8.58 3.70 -0.11
CA ILE A 250 7.68 2.54 -0.05
C ILE A 250 6.31 2.89 0.55
N GLY A 251 6.03 2.68 1.84
CA GLY A 251 4.69 2.86 2.39
C GLY A 251 4.24 4.32 2.41
N LEU A 252 2.95 4.57 2.15
CA LEU A 252 2.33 5.88 2.29
C LEU A 252 0.88 5.79 2.81
N ALA A 253 0.42 6.86 3.46
CA ALA A 253 -0.95 6.99 3.94
C ALA A 253 -1.42 8.46 3.84
N LEU A 254 -2.62 8.67 3.31
CA LEU A 254 -3.23 9.99 3.23
C LEU A 254 -3.99 10.35 4.51
N ASP A 255 -3.83 11.60 4.93
CA ASP A 255 -4.64 12.27 5.95
C ASP A 255 -5.49 13.35 5.27
N ILE A 256 -6.59 12.91 4.66
CA ILE A 256 -7.48 13.78 3.87
C ILE A 256 -7.99 14.95 4.71
N LYS A 257 -8.41 14.68 5.95
CA LYS A 257 -9.01 15.67 6.86
C LYS A 257 -8.06 16.84 7.15
N ASN A 258 -6.76 16.57 7.24
CA ASN A 258 -5.76 17.58 7.54
C ASN A 258 -4.91 17.99 6.32
N ASN A 259 -5.26 17.52 5.11
CA ASN A 259 -4.52 17.76 3.87
C ASN A 259 -3.03 17.37 3.97
N ARG A 260 -2.72 16.19 4.54
CA ARG A 260 -1.33 15.69 4.68
C ARG A 260 -1.14 14.32 4.04
N VAL A 261 0.09 14.04 3.66
CA VAL A 261 0.57 12.72 3.23
C VAL A 261 1.67 12.30 4.18
N PHE A 262 1.53 11.11 4.74
CA PHE A 262 2.59 10.41 5.44
C PHE A 262 3.22 9.39 4.49
N TYR A 263 4.55 9.29 4.51
CA TYR A 263 5.28 8.35 3.66
C TYR A 263 6.61 7.97 4.30
N GLY A 264 7.10 6.78 3.96
CA GLY A 264 8.29 6.20 4.56
C GLY A 264 9.26 5.66 3.53
N ASP A 265 10.48 5.40 4.00
CA ASP A 265 11.53 4.82 3.17
C ASP A 265 12.34 3.74 3.91
N LEU A 266 13.08 2.94 3.16
CA LEU A 266 13.99 1.93 3.71
C LEU A 266 15.30 2.55 4.24
N GLY A 267 15.46 3.87 4.15
CA GLY A 267 16.48 4.62 4.86
C GLY A 267 16.19 4.78 6.36
N GLY A 268 14.99 4.40 6.81
CA GLY A 268 14.56 4.54 8.20
C GLY A 268 13.97 5.91 8.52
N ASN A 269 13.43 6.60 7.51
CA ASN A 269 12.81 7.91 7.68
C ASN A 269 11.29 7.82 7.51
N LEU A 270 10.57 8.60 8.31
CA LEU A 270 9.14 8.86 8.15
C LEU A 270 8.93 10.35 7.90
N TYR A 271 8.16 10.62 6.87
CA TYR A 271 7.91 11.95 6.35
C TYR A 271 6.46 12.33 6.50
N CYS A 272 6.24 13.64 6.63
CA CYS A 272 4.94 14.25 6.58
C CYS A 272 5.04 15.50 5.71
N ARG A 273 4.13 15.61 4.74
CA ARG A 273 4.00 16.79 3.90
C ARG A 273 2.55 17.20 3.82
N LYS A 274 2.29 18.51 3.78
CA LYS A 274 0.98 19.01 3.35
C LYS A 274 0.83 18.89 1.84
N MET A 275 -0.33 18.41 1.39
CA MET A 275 -0.59 18.02 0.00
C MET A 275 -0.35 19.13 -1.03
N TYR A 276 -0.48 20.41 -0.63
CA TYR A 276 -0.44 21.58 -1.52
C TYR A 276 0.61 22.63 -1.12
N GLU A 277 1.61 22.24 -0.31
CA GLU A 277 2.74 23.09 0.06
C GLU A 277 4.06 22.41 -0.35
N ASP A 278 5.11 23.16 -0.64
CA ASP A 278 6.35 22.65 -1.25
C ASP A 278 7.32 21.96 -0.28
N MET A 279 7.02 21.97 1.02
CA MET A 279 7.96 21.49 2.02
C MET A 279 7.82 19.99 2.29
N CYS A 280 8.90 19.25 2.06
CA CYS A 280 9.06 17.85 2.45
C CYS A 280 9.96 17.77 3.69
N CYS A 281 9.40 17.33 4.83
CA CYS A 281 10.18 17.13 6.05
C CYS A 281 9.97 15.72 6.59
N TYR A 282 11.05 15.09 7.04
CA TYR A 282 10.90 13.95 7.94
C TYR A 282 10.49 14.47 9.32
N PHE A 283 9.55 13.78 9.96
CA PHE A 283 9.24 14.00 11.38
C PHE A 283 9.93 12.98 12.28
N PHE A 284 10.45 11.89 11.68
CA PHE A 284 11.19 10.87 12.39
C PHE A 284 12.29 10.26 11.50
N SER A 285 13.43 9.94 12.12
CA SER A 285 14.53 9.20 11.50
C SER A 285 15.09 8.21 12.52
N GLY A 286 15.27 6.97 12.10
CA GLY A 286 15.78 5.87 12.92
C GLY A 286 16.45 4.80 12.05
N GLU A 287 16.65 3.61 12.62
CA GLU A 287 17.39 2.53 11.94
C GLU A 287 16.49 1.49 11.24
N GLY A 288 15.17 1.60 11.41
CA GLY A 288 14.17 0.68 10.85
C GLY A 288 14.08 0.69 9.33
N LYS A 289 13.25 -0.21 8.78
CA LYS A 289 12.91 -0.29 7.35
C LYS A 289 11.40 -0.21 7.20
N TYR A 290 10.88 0.99 7.03
CA TYR A 290 9.45 1.23 7.14
C TYR A 290 8.73 0.91 5.83
N THR A 291 8.13 -0.28 5.74
CA THR A 291 7.55 -0.85 4.52
C THR A 291 6.07 -0.51 4.32
N GLY A 292 5.31 -0.32 5.40
CA GLY A 292 3.89 0.01 5.35
C GLY A 292 3.54 1.07 6.37
N ILE A 293 2.61 1.96 6.01
CA ILE A 293 2.09 3.00 6.89
C ILE A 293 0.56 2.99 6.81
N ALA A 294 -0.10 3.00 7.95
CA ALA A 294 -1.54 3.20 8.03
C ALA A 294 -1.88 4.23 9.11
N LEU A 295 -2.77 5.16 8.77
CA LEU A 295 -3.22 6.23 9.65
C LEU A 295 -4.50 5.83 10.37
N LEU A 296 -4.49 5.89 11.70
CA LEU A 296 -5.71 5.92 12.50
C LEU A 296 -6.19 7.38 12.58
N ALA A 297 -7.05 7.76 11.64
CA ALA A 297 -7.68 9.08 11.65
C ALA A 297 -8.81 9.12 12.69
N GLU A 298 -8.97 10.25 13.37
CA GLU A 298 -10.00 10.43 14.38
C GLU A 298 -11.32 10.92 13.78
N GLY A 299 -12.40 10.22 14.15
CA GLY A 299 -13.79 10.59 13.84
C GLY A 299 -14.13 10.43 12.37
N LEU A 300 -14.70 9.27 12.03
CA LEU A 300 -15.62 9.12 10.91
C LEU A 300 -17.03 9.46 11.37
#